data_AF-A0A9P9PW17-F1
#
_entry.id   AF-A0A9P9PW17-F1
#
_cell.length_a   1.000
_cell.length_b   1.000
_cell.length_c   1.000
_cell.angle_alpha   90.00
_cell.angle_beta   90.00
_cell.angle_gamma   90.00
#
_symmetry.space_group_name_H-M   'P 1'
#
loop_
_entity.id
_entity.type
_entity.pdbx_description
1 polymer ?
#
loop_
_entity_poly.entity_id
_entity_poly.type
_entity_poly.pdbx_seq_one_letter_code
_entity_poly.pdbx_strand_id
1 'polypeptide(L)'
;MGSISQREQQVAIVTGATSGIGSWLAAHLHARGYLVAICGRREKEGQAVASSLDASGTSAIFVQCDVKSYSSQIKLFQSVWSKWGRLDVLIANAGCVDRGSVYNFGRRHAPVDDLPSEPDTSCTDIDFKGTIYGTTLATHYMRHNPGGKGGKIIVTGSMIGIYPCQTFPEYCAAKAATHQWVKTTGPILQKKENITINCVMPGGIETPAMPGFSEAFLPEQMTLRSTLFSGYDVFLEDYNNVKTGQTIEAAHDKLINWGHPGYKSGAFAKRTEAVFEPWFELMHGERSELPGTLQDWPDKGKKIIAVAGATGSQGGGVVNIMKKTPGWKVRAITRSPQSDTAQKLAAEGIEVVQASFDDEASLSKAFEGVHAVFAVTQWWEHLFQGKSQDESGKIEEQQGMNIARAAAATRTLEHYIWSTTPSAKLMTLGKHLAPHMDYKARVDARIKSELPELAAITTYLYFGYYPQNLAFIPICKPVELPGTGQYIQTLPTKANASILLSGDMSVNPGIWVRQVLATGDKAYGKYANVALEKWTFEEMIDVWSQITGKNCVFTEITKEAATKLYGLMGAELALQFKYGEVCDPWEVTTDHISPEELGIDENEVIGFRGTIEGLKRMGFWA
;
A
#
# COMPACT_ATOMS: atom_id res chain seq x y z
N MET A 1 -38.24 -38.94 -8.98
CA MET A 1 -37.02 -38.22 -9.37
C MET A 1 -36.55 -38.81 -10.68
N GLY A 2 -36.59 -38.04 -11.78
CA GLY A 2 -36.09 -38.53 -13.07
C GLY A 2 -34.58 -38.77 -12.96
N SER A 3 -34.09 -39.88 -13.48
CA SER A 3 -32.65 -40.19 -13.48
C SER A 3 -31.91 -39.12 -14.30
N ILE A 4 -31.00 -38.39 -13.67
CA ILE A 4 -30.04 -37.52 -14.35
C ILE A 4 -29.32 -38.37 -15.40
N SER A 5 -29.30 -37.91 -16.65
CA SER A 5 -28.64 -38.67 -17.71
C SER A 5 -27.12 -38.74 -17.45
N GLN A 6 -26.45 -39.81 -17.87
CA GLN A 6 -25.01 -39.98 -17.64
C GLN A 6 -24.15 -38.83 -18.22
N ARG A 7 -24.68 -38.08 -19.20
CA ARG A 7 -24.03 -36.87 -19.76
C ARG A 7 -24.15 -35.64 -18.86
N GLU A 8 -25.11 -35.61 -17.94
CA GLU A 8 -25.35 -34.50 -17.01
C GLU A 8 -24.62 -34.68 -15.67
N GLN A 9 -24.18 -35.90 -15.33
CA GLN A 9 -23.36 -36.17 -14.15
C GLN A 9 -21.96 -35.55 -14.26
N GLN A 10 -21.47 -34.99 -13.16
CA GLN A 10 -20.17 -34.33 -13.12
C GLN A 10 -19.02 -35.35 -13.13
N VAL A 11 -17.93 -35.01 -13.83
CA VAL A 11 -16.76 -35.86 -14.02
C VAL A 11 -15.56 -35.34 -13.26
N ALA A 12 -14.85 -36.22 -12.57
CA ALA A 12 -13.62 -35.90 -11.84
C ALA A 12 -12.43 -36.76 -12.28
N ILE A 13 -11.25 -36.15 -12.32
CA ILE A 13 -9.96 -36.85 -12.43
C ILE A 13 -9.23 -36.72 -11.10
N VAL A 14 -8.69 -37.83 -10.57
CA VAL A 14 -7.81 -37.82 -9.39
C VAL A 14 -6.46 -38.43 -9.73
N THR A 15 -5.40 -37.62 -9.66
CA THR A 15 -4.04 -38.07 -9.97
C THR A 15 -3.36 -38.71 -8.75
N GLY A 16 -2.52 -39.73 -8.99
CA GLY A 16 -1.84 -40.44 -7.91
C GLY A 16 -2.79 -41.26 -7.03
N ALA A 17 -3.92 -41.71 -7.60
CA ALA A 17 -5.02 -42.32 -6.85
C ALA A 17 -4.95 -43.84 -6.70
N THR A 18 -3.74 -44.42 -6.87
CA THR A 18 -3.51 -45.86 -6.66
C THR A 18 -3.35 -46.25 -5.19
N SER A 19 -3.24 -45.28 -4.27
CA SER A 19 -3.19 -45.48 -2.81
C SER A 19 -3.35 -44.15 -2.05
N GLY A 20 -3.42 -44.23 -0.71
CA GLY A 20 -3.34 -43.06 0.18
C GLY A 20 -4.40 -42.00 -0.11
N ILE A 21 -4.01 -40.73 0.03
CA ILE A 21 -4.90 -39.56 -0.14
C ILE A 21 -5.68 -39.63 -1.47
N GLY A 22 -5.00 -39.92 -2.58
CA GLY A 22 -5.64 -39.96 -3.89
C GLY A 22 -6.77 -41.01 -3.97
N SER A 23 -6.55 -42.21 -3.44
CA SER A 23 -7.62 -43.23 -3.40
C SER A 23 -8.78 -42.84 -2.48
N TRP A 24 -8.50 -42.14 -1.38
CA TRP A 24 -9.53 -41.66 -0.46
C TRP A 24 -10.39 -40.56 -1.09
N LEU A 25 -9.76 -39.62 -1.81
CA LEU A 25 -10.45 -38.56 -2.54
C LEU A 25 -11.27 -39.09 -3.72
N ALA A 26 -10.77 -40.12 -4.42
CA ALA A 26 -11.53 -40.79 -5.46
C ALA A 26 -12.81 -41.43 -4.92
N ALA A 27 -12.72 -42.12 -3.77
CA ALA A 27 -13.88 -42.68 -3.09
C ALA A 27 -14.85 -41.59 -2.58
N HIS A 28 -14.32 -40.51 -2.02
CA HIS A 28 -15.12 -39.37 -1.55
C HIS A 28 -15.92 -38.71 -2.67
N LEU A 29 -15.28 -38.46 -3.83
CA LEU A 29 -15.95 -37.91 -5.01
C LEU A 29 -17.01 -38.86 -5.57
N HIS A 30 -16.70 -40.16 -5.66
CA HIS A 30 -17.66 -41.17 -6.14
C HIS A 30 -18.90 -41.26 -5.24
N ALA A 31 -18.71 -41.23 -3.92
CA ALA A 31 -19.80 -41.19 -2.94
C ALA A 31 -20.69 -39.93 -3.06
N ARG A 32 -20.14 -38.84 -3.60
CA ARG A 32 -20.86 -37.59 -3.91
C ARG A 32 -21.53 -37.59 -5.29
N GLY A 33 -21.47 -38.69 -6.02
CA GLY A 33 -22.14 -38.88 -7.31
C GLY A 33 -21.34 -38.44 -8.53
N TYR A 34 -20.04 -38.17 -8.38
CA TYR A 34 -19.16 -37.92 -9.52
C TYR A 34 -18.84 -39.21 -10.28
N LEU A 35 -18.67 -39.09 -11.60
CA LEU A 35 -17.99 -40.08 -12.42
C LEU A 35 -16.48 -39.88 -12.25
N VAL A 36 -15.75 -40.89 -11.78
CA VAL A 36 -14.37 -40.70 -11.31
C VAL A 36 -13.35 -41.48 -12.15
N ALA A 37 -12.40 -40.76 -12.74
CA ALA A 37 -11.22 -41.36 -13.35
C ALA A 37 -10.03 -41.28 -12.38
N ILE A 38 -9.48 -42.45 -12.05
CA ILE A 38 -8.30 -42.63 -11.21
C ILE A 38 -7.10 -42.83 -12.12
N CYS A 39 -5.98 -42.18 -11.83
CA CYS A 39 -4.75 -42.41 -12.57
C CYS A 39 -3.52 -42.63 -11.69
N GLY A 40 -2.56 -43.37 -12.25
CA GLY A 40 -1.24 -43.61 -11.66
C GLY A 40 -0.44 -44.64 -12.48
N ARG A 41 0.81 -44.88 -12.08
CA ARG A 41 1.74 -45.76 -12.80
C ARG A 41 1.46 -47.24 -12.59
N ARG A 42 0.92 -47.59 -11.42
CA ARG A 42 0.69 -48.96 -10.95
C ARG A 42 -0.67 -49.45 -11.41
N GLU A 43 -0.67 -50.21 -12.49
CA GLU A 43 -1.90 -50.64 -13.17
C GLU A 43 -2.77 -51.55 -12.31
N LYS A 44 -2.18 -52.59 -11.70
CA LYS A 44 -2.91 -53.56 -10.88
C LYS A 44 -3.61 -52.89 -9.69
N GLU A 45 -2.90 -52.05 -8.96
CA GLU A 45 -3.42 -51.32 -7.80
C GLU A 45 -4.46 -50.29 -8.22
N GLY A 46 -4.21 -49.56 -9.32
CA GLY A 46 -5.17 -48.60 -9.85
C GLY A 46 -6.47 -49.24 -10.30
N GLN A 47 -6.39 -50.37 -11.00
CA GLN A 47 -7.56 -51.14 -11.41
C GLN A 47 -8.34 -51.67 -10.20
N ALA A 48 -7.65 -52.13 -9.15
CA ALA A 48 -8.30 -52.56 -7.92
C ALA A 48 -9.09 -51.43 -7.23
N VAL A 49 -8.54 -50.20 -7.20
CA VAL A 49 -9.27 -49.04 -6.65
C VAL A 49 -10.46 -48.69 -7.54
N ALA A 50 -10.31 -48.63 -8.86
CA ALA A 50 -11.44 -48.33 -9.75
C ALA A 50 -12.57 -49.38 -9.62
N SER A 51 -12.22 -50.67 -9.57
CA SER A 51 -13.19 -51.75 -9.41
C SER A 51 -13.85 -51.78 -8.03
N SER A 52 -13.20 -51.28 -6.98
CA SER A 52 -13.83 -51.17 -5.65
C SER A 52 -14.85 -50.03 -5.57
N LEU A 53 -14.70 -49.00 -6.40
CA LEU A 53 -15.70 -47.93 -6.56
C LEU A 53 -16.85 -48.39 -7.46
N ASP A 54 -16.52 -48.99 -8.61
CA ASP A 54 -17.50 -49.53 -9.55
C ASP A 54 -16.89 -50.59 -10.46
N ALA A 55 -17.18 -51.85 -10.17
CA ALA A 55 -16.71 -52.99 -10.97
C ALA A 55 -17.23 -52.99 -12.42
N SER A 56 -18.32 -52.30 -12.73
CA SER A 56 -18.86 -52.22 -14.09
C SER A 56 -18.05 -51.30 -15.01
N GLY A 57 -17.22 -50.42 -14.43
CA GLY A 57 -16.48 -49.40 -15.18
C GLY A 57 -17.35 -48.27 -15.72
N THR A 58 -18.60 -48.12 -15.24
CA THR A 58 -19.56 -47.13 -15.73
C THR A 58 -19.31 -45.76 -15.11
N SER A 59 -19.11 -45.74 -13.80
CA SER A 59 -18.97 -44.55 -12.94
C SER A 59 -17.58 -44.39 -12.35
N ALA A 60 -16.72 -45.40 -12.44
CA ALA A 60 -15.31 -45.29 -12.09
C ALA A 60 -14.43 -46.01 -13.13
N ILE A 61 -13.31 -45.40 -13.52
CA ILE A 61 -12.31 -46.05 -14.40
C ILE A 61 -10.90 -45.82 -13.89
N PHE A 62 -10.00 -46.75 -14.22
CA PHE A 62 -8.57 -46.54 -14.10
C PHE A 62 -7.97 -46.22 -15.47
N VAL A 63 -7.06 -45.25 -15.52
CA VAL A 63 -6.23 -44.98 -16.70
C VAL A 63 -4.77 -44.88 -16.26
N GLN A 64 -3.92 -45.76 -16.81
CA GLN A 64 -2.50 -45.75 -16.49
C GLN A 64 -1.87 -44.43 -16.95
N CYS A 65 -1.23 -43.72 -16.01
CA CYS A 65 -0.67 -42.41 -16.28
C CYS A 65 0.59 -42.17 -15.44
N ASP A 66 1.67 -41.75 -16.10
CA ASP A 66 2.84 -41.17 -15.45
C ASP A 66 2.76 -39.65 -15.55
N VAL A 67 2.49 -38.97 -14.43
CA VAL A 67 2.21 -37.53 -14.42
C VAL A 67 3.41 -36.68 -14.83
N LYS A 68 4.65 -37.18 -14.74
CA LYS A 68 5.81 -36.46 -15.28
C LYS A 68 5.85 -36.43 -16.81
N SER A 69 5.05 -37.28 -17.48
CA SER A 69 4.98 -37.37 -18.94
C SER A 69 3.76 -36.63 -19.47
N TYR A 70 4.00 -35.55 -20.20
CA TYR A 70 2.92 -34.78 -20.83
C TYR A 70 2.08 -35.63 -21.79
N SER A 71 2.70 -36.49 -22.59
CA SER A 71 1.99 -37.40 -23.51
C SER A 71 1.16 -38.45 -22.78
N SER A 72 1.60 -38.89 -21.59
CA SER A 72 0.80 -39.79 -20.75
C SER A 72 -0.42 -39.08 -20.17
N GLN A 73 -0.29 -37.82 -19.75
CA GLN A 73 -1.43 -37.03 -19.30
C GLN A 73 -2.41 -36.73 -20.45
N ILE A 74 -1.94 -36.43 -21.67
CA ILE A 74 -2.83 -36.28 -22.84
C ILE A 74 -3.74 -37.50 -23.00
N LYS A 75 -3.17 -38.72 -22.94
CA LYS A 75 -3.93 -39.98 -23.05
C LYS A 75 -4.96 -40.13 -21.93
N LEU A 76 -4.61 -39.74 -20.70
CA LEU A 76 -5.55 -39.72 -19.57
C LEU A 76 -6.76 -38.83 -19.87
N PHE A 77 -6.54 -37.56 -20.19
CA PHE A 77 -7.62 -36.63 -20.43
C PHE A 77 -8.44 -37.00 -21.68
N GLN A 78 -7.79 -37.48 -22.74
CA GLN A 78 -8.50 -38.00 -23.92
C GLN A 78 -9.40 -39.19 -23.58
N SER A 79 -8.94 -40.12 -22.75
CA SER A 79 -9.74 -41.29 -22.35
C SER A 79 -10.98 -40.89 -21.54
N VAL A 80 -10.82 -39.95 -20.61
CA VAL A 80 -11.92 -39.40 -19.80
C VAL A 80 -12.92 -38.66 -20.69
N TRP A 81 -12.43 -37.80 -21.57
CA TRP A 81 -13.28 -37.06 -22.50
C TRP A 81 -14.01 -37.97 -23.47
N SER A 82 -13.34 -39.00 -24.00
CA SER A 82 -13.96 -39.94 -24.93
C SER A 82 -15.08 -40.75 -24.27
N LYS A 83 -14.93 -41.06 -22.98
CA LYS A 83 -15.91 -41.82 -22.22
C LYS A 83 -17.13 -41.00 -21.80
N TRP A 84 -16.91 -39.79 -21.27
CA TRP A 84 -17.98 -39.01 -20.63
C TRP A 84 -18.24 -37.65 -21.28
N GLY A 85 -17.39 -37.18 -22.19
CA GLY A 85 -17.59 -35.95 -22.97
C GLY A 85 -17.50 -34.66 -22.17
N ARG A 86 -16.97 -34.71 -20.94
CA ARG A 86 -16.88 -33.59 -20.00
C ARG A 86 -15.80 -33.80 -18.94
N LEU A 87 -15.39 -32.72 -18.29
CA LEU A 87 -14.52 -32.73 -17.12
C LEU A 87 -14.87 -31.55 -16.19
N ASP A 88 -15.31 -31.83 -14.97
CA ASP A 88 -15.76 -30.81 -14.01
C ASP A 88 -14.73 -30.55 -12.91
N VAL A 89 -14.00 -31.59 -12.49
CA VAL A 89 -13.06 -31.52 -11.37
C VAL A 89 -11.73 -32.17 -11.73
N LEU A 90 -10.61 -31.48 -11.48
CA LEU A 90 -9.28 -32.08 -11.40
C LEU A 90 -8.78 -31.99 -9.97
N ILE A 91 -8.50 -33.15 -9.36
CA ILE A 91 -7.71 -33.25 -8.15
C ILE A 91 -6.27 -33.58 -8.54
N ALA A 92 -5.41 -32.56 -8.59
CA ALA A 92 -3.98 -32.71 -8.85
C ALA A 92 -3.28 -33.11 -7.54
N ASN A 93 -3.27 -34.42 -7.27
CA ASN A 93 -2.81 -35.00 -6.00
C ASN A 93 -1.49 -35.76 -6.09
N ALA A 94 -1.10 -36.26 -7.27
CA ALA A 94 0.13 -37.04 -7.41
C ALA A 94 1.34 -36.31 -6.82
N GLY A 95 2.13 -37.02 -6.02
CA GLY A 95 3.34 -36.48 -5.41
C GLY A 95 4.26 -37.55 -4.82
N CYS A 96 5.51 -37.19 -4.55
CA CYS A 96 6.47 -37.98 -3.78
C CYS A 96 7.47 -37.08 -3.05
N VAL A 97 8.18 -37.62 -2.06
CA VAL A 97 9.30 -36.93 -1.39
C VAL A 97 10.63 -37.19 -2.11
N ASP A 98 11.68 -36.46 -1.71
CA ASP A 98 13.06 -36.60 -2.17
C ASP A 98 13.53 -38.08 -2.14
N ARG A 99 14.26 -38.50 -3.18
CA ARG A 99 14.80 -39.88 -3.30
C ARG A 99 16.30 -40.01 -3.07
N GLY A 100 16.97 -38.88 -2.84
CA GLY A 100 18.41 -38.81 -2.64
C GLY A 100 18.78 -37.65 -1.73
N SER A 101 20.06 -37.58 -1.34
CA SER A 101 20.56 -36.48 -0.51
C SER A 101 21.17 -35.38 -1.37
N VAL A 102 20.53 -34.20 -1.37
CA VAL A 102 21.10 -32.99 -2.00
C VAL A 102 22.36 -32.48 -1.28
N TYR A 103 22.59 -32.91 -0.04
CA TYR A 103 23.72 -32.51 0.77
C TYR A 103 25.02 -33.25 0.42
N ASN A 104 24.92 -34.34 -0.35
CA ASN A 104 26.06 -35.16 -0.77
C ASN A 104 26.96 -35.64 0.40
N PHE A 105 26.41 -35.78 1.61
CA PHE A 105 27.21 -36.12 2.80
C PHE A 105 27.91 -37.48 2.70
N GLY A 106 27.32 -38.44 1.99
CA GLY A 106 27.92 -39.76 1.75
C GLY A 106 29.22 -39.72 0.95
N ARG A 107 29.52 -38.61 0.26
CA ARG A 107 30.74 -38.42 -0.54
C ARG A 107 31.67 -37.37 0.04
N ARG A 108 31.52 -37.00 1.31
CA ARG A 108 32.34 -35.98 1.99
C ARG A 108 33.85 -36.24 1.91
N HIS A 109 34.24 -37.50 1.78
CA HIS A 109 35.64 -37.94 1.71
C HIS A 109 36.04 -38.49 0.32
N ALA A 110 35.21 -38.28 -0.71
CA ALA A 110 35.56 -38.66 -2.07
C ALA A 110 36.69 -37.77 -2.62
N PRO A 111 37.59 -38.30 -3.49
CA PRO A 111 38.56 -37.50 -4.23
C PRO A 111 37.91 -36.36 -5.02
N VAL A 112 38.64 -35.26 -5.26
CA VAL A 112 38.10 -34.06 -5.94
C VAL A 112 37.66 -34.34 -7.39
N ASP A 113 38.29 -35.30 -8.04
CA ASP A 113 38.00 -35.77 -9.39
C ASP A 113 36.86 -36.80 -9.46
N ASP A 114 36.44 -37.33 -8.31
CA ASP A 114 35.30 -38.25 -8.18
C ASP A 114 34.00 -37.46 -7.93
N LEU A 115 33.52 -36.82 -9.00
CA LEU A 115 32.36 -35.92 -8.98
C LEU A 115 31.07 -36.66 -8.56
N PRO A 116 30.13 -35.96 -7.87
CA PRO A 116 28.81 -36.52 -7.58
C PRO A 116 28.02 -36.80 -8.86
N SER A 117 27.14 -37.81 -8.81
CA SER A 117 26.18 -38.08 -9.88
C SER A 117 25.15 -36.95 -10.00
N GLU A 118 24.50 -36.87 -11.16
CA GLU A 118 23.35 -35.98 -11.35
C GLU A 118 22.30 -36.19 -10.24
N PRO A 119 21.81 -35.12 -9.59
CA PRO A 119 20.76 -35.23 -8.59
C PRO A 119 19.46 -35.78 -9.19
N ASP A 120 18.77 -36.66 -8.46
CA ASP A 120 17.41 -37.08 -8.82
C ASP A 120 16.46 -35.88 -8.61
N THR A 121 15.81 -35.43 -9.68
CA THR A 121 14.84 -34.32 -9.67
C THR A 121 13.41 -34.78 -9.92
N SER A 122 13.15 -36.08 -9.75
CA SER A 122 11.85 -36.67 -10.05
C SER A 122 10.73 -36.18 -9.14
N CYS A 123 11.05 -35.70 -7.93
CA CYS A 123 10.08 -35.06 -7.05
C CYS A 123 9.55 -33.76 -7.70
N THR A 124 10.43 -32.89 -8.19
CA THR A 124 10.03 -31.67 -8.91
C THR A 124 9.21 -31.99 -10.17
N ASP A 125 9.61 -33.02 -10.92
CA ASP A 125 8.90 -33.45 -12.12
C ASP A 125 7.47 -33.94 -11.83
N ILE A 126 7.29 -34.68 -10.74
CA ILE A 126 5.99 -35.25 -10.36
C ILE A 126 5.11 -34.18 -9.71
N ASP A 127 5.62 -33.50 -8.68
CA ASP A 127 4.84 -32.62 -7.82
C ASP A 127 4.54 -31.28 -8.49
N PHE A 128 5.48 -30.72 -9.25
CA PHE A 128 5.31 -29.40 -9.87
C PHE A 128 5.03 -29.49 -11.37
N LYS A 129 5.92 -30.08 -12.19
CA LYS A 129 5.69 -30.16 -13.65
C LYS A 129 4.42 -30.95 -13.98
N GLY A 130 4.21 -32.07 -13.28
CA GLY A 130 2.98 -32.85 -13.40
C GLY A 130 1.71 -32.04 -13.11
N THR A 131 1.77 -31.13 -12.12
CA THR A 131 0.68 -30.19 -11.80
C THR A 131 0.47 -29.18 -12.92
N ILE A 132 1.53 -28.58 -13.48
CA ILE A 132 1.42 -27.65 -14.63
C ILE A 132 0.74 -28.35 -15.81
N TYR A 133 1.19 -29.56 -16.15
CA TYR A 133 0.62 -30.35 -17.25
C TYR A 133 -0.86 -30.65 -17.03
N GLY A 134 -1.22 -31.12 -15.83
CA GLY A 134 -2.59 -31.48 -15.50
C GLY A 134 -3.52 -30.26 -15.51
N THR A 135 -3.09 -29.13 -14.93
CA THR A 135 -3.88 -27.90 -14.91
C THR A 135 -4.04 -27.27 -16.30
N THR A 136 -3.01 -27.34 -17.15
CA THR A 136 -3.09 -26.92 -18.55
C THR A 136 -4.12 -27.74 -19.32
N LEU A 137 -4.07 -29.07 -19.21
CA LEU A 137 -5.01 -29.97 -19.89
C LEU A 137 -6.43 -29.84 -19.32
N ALA A 138 -6.58 -29.72 -18.00
CA ALA A 138 -7.88 -29.47 -17.38
C ALA A 138 -8.52 -28.19 -17.91
N THR A 139 -7.76 -27.11 -18.01
CA THR A 139 -8.24 -25.84 -18.59
C THR A 139 -8.74 -26.03 -20.03
N HIS A 140 -8.01 -26.79 -20.84
CA HIS A 140 -8.43 -27.11 -22.21
C HIS A 140 -9.73 -27.91 -22.28
N TYR A 141 -9.93 -28.91 -21.43
CA TYR A 141 -11.15 -29.73 -21.50
C TYR A 141 -12.35 -29.05 -20.80
N MET A 142 -12.14 -28.38 -19.67
CA MET A 142 -13.17 -27.68 -18.91
C MET A 142 -13.85 -26.54 -19.71
N ARG A 143 -13.10 -25.82 -20.56
CA ARG A 143 -13.69 -24.78 -21.44
C ARG A 143 -14.65 -25.33 -22.51
N HIS A 144 -14.57 -26.63 -22.78
CA HIS A 144 -15.40 -27.32 -23.78
C HIS A 144 -16.57 -28.08 -23.17
N ASN A 145 -16.79 -27.97 -21.87
CA ASN A 145 -17.91 -28.64 -21.21
C ASN A 145 -19.27 -28.23 -21.82
N PRO A 146 -20.25 -29.16 -21.85
CA PRO A 146 -21.63 -28.80 -22.19
C PRO A 146 -22.15 -27.70 -21.26
N GLY A 147 -22.71 -26.63 -21.84
CA GLY A 147 -23.17 -25.46 -21.09
C GLY A 147 -22.16 -24.31 -20.97
N GLY A 148 -20.92 -24.50 -21.46
CA GLY A 148 -19.91 -23.46 -21.56
C GLY A 148 -18.71 -23.66 -20.63
N LYS A 149 -17.92 -22.60 -20.47
CA LYS A 149 -16.67 -22.64 -19.72
C LYS A 149 -16.92 -22.80 -18.21
N GLY A 150 -16.17 -23.69 -17.58
CA GLY A 150 -16.08 -23.74 -16.13
C GLY A 150 -15.58 -25.07 -15.59
N GLY A 151 -15.14 -25.05 -14.33
CA GLY A 151 -14.63 -26.24 -13.64
C GLY A 151 -13.84 -25.90 -12.39
N LYS A 152 -13.39 -26.93 -11.70
CA LYS A 152 -12.66 -26.82 -10.42
C LYS A 152 -11.37 -27.61 -10.46
N ILE A 153 -10.27 -26.94 -10.14
CA ILE A 153 -8.97 -27.57 -9.96
C ILE A 153 -8.61 -27.45 -8.48
N ILE A 154 -8.32 -28.58 -7.84
CA ILE A 154 -7.84 -28.59 -6.46
C ILE A 154 -6.48 -29.27 -6.45
N VAL A 155 -5.45 -28.51 -6.09
CA VAL A 155 -4.07 -28.96 -6.01
C VAL A 155 -3.79 -29.41 -4.58
N THR A 156 -3.15 -30.56 -4.45
CA THR A 156 -2.70 -31.06 -3.14
C THR A 156 -1.32 -30.49 -2.84
N GLY A 157 -1.30 -29.46 -2.01
CA GLY A 157 -0.10 -28.82 -1.50
C GLY A 157 0.50 -29.61 -0.33
N SER A 158 1.12 -28.88 0.59
CA SER A 158 1.66 -29.40 1.86
C SER A 158 2.04 -28.22 2.73
N MET A 159 1.90 -28.32 4.05
CA MET A 159 2.38 -27.29 4.98
C MET A 159 3.86 -26.97 4.77
N ILE A 160 4.67 -27.93 4.33
CA ILE A 160 6.11 -27.72 4.20
C ILE A 160 6.51 -26.81 3.03
N GLY A 161 5.56 -26.54 2.11
CA GLY A 161 5.75 -25.50 1.09
C GLY A 161 5.71 -24.08 1.68
N ILE A 162 5.23 -23.94 2.91
CA ILE A 162 5.27 -22.69 3.69
C ILE A 162 6.37 -22.76 4.74
N TYR A 163 6.43 -23.85 5.50
CA TYR A 163 7.38 -24.06 6.59
C TYR A 163 8.50 -25.02 6.16
N PRO A 164 9.74 -24.53 5.93
CA PRO A 164 10.78 -25.35 5.35
C PRO A 164 11.15 -26.54 6.24
N CYS A 165 11.36 -27.70 5.62
CA CYS A 165 11.84 -28.92 6.25
C CYS A 165 13.14 -29.37 5.56
N GLN A 166 14.24 -29.34 6.30
CA GLN A 166 15.58 -29.66 5.79
C GLN A 166 15.73 -31.16 5.44
N THR A 167 14.81 -32.01 5.87
CA THR A 167 14.79 -33.43 5.48
C THR A 167 14.45 -33.60 4.00
N PHE A 168 13.58 -32.75 3.46
CA PHE A 168 13.03 -32.86 2.10
C PHE A 168 13.08 -31.53 1.34
N PRO A 169 14.29 -30.99 1.09
CA PRO A 169 14.44 -29.67 0.49
C PRO A 169 13.87 -29.57 -0.93
N GLU A 170 13.96 -30.63 -1.75
CA GLU A 170 13.38 -30.63 -3.09
C GLU A 170 11.84 -30.63 -3.02
N TYR A 171 11.26 -31.48 -2.16
CA TYR A 171 9.81 -31.54 -1.97
C TYR A 171 9.24 -30.23 -1.40
N CYS A 172 9.93 -29.59 -0.45
CA CYS A 172 9.56 -28.25 0.04
C CYS A 172 9.50 -27.24 -1.11
N ALA A 173 10.53 -27.19 -1.95
CA ALA A 173 10.61 -26.28 -3.08
C ALA A 173 9.51 -26.57 -4.11
N ALA A 174 9.29 -27.84 -4.46
CA ALA A 174 8.25 -28.25 -5.40
C ALA A 174 6.85 -27.88 -4.88
N LYS A 175 6.55 -28.12 -3.60
CA LYS A 175 5.25 -27.74 -3.01
C LYS A 175 5.07 -26.23 -2.89
N ALA A 176 6.11 -25.47 -2.52
CA ALA A 176 6.06 -24.00 -2.57
C ALA A 176 5.73 -23.50 -4.00
N ALA A 177 6.34 -24.10 -5.02
CA ALA A 177 6.07 -23.78 -6.42
C ALA A 177 4.61 -24.07 -6.81
N THR A 178 4.04 -25.20 -6.35
CA THR A 178 2.61 -25.48 -6.59
C THR A 178 1.68 -24.48 -5.92
N HIS A 179 2.00 -24.00 -4.71
CA HIS A 179 1.18 -22.98 -4.03
C HIS A 179 1.20 -21.67 -4.81
N GLN A 180 2.38 -21.26 -5.28
CA GLN A 180 2.50 -20.05 -6.08
C GLN A 180 1.79 -20.18 -7.43
N TRP A 181 1.87 -21.36 -8.08
CA TRP A 181 1.13 -21.65 -9.31
C TRP A 181 -0.37 -21.45 -9.14
N VAL A 182 -0.95 -21.95 -8.04
CA VAL A 182 -2.37 -21.75 -7.71
C VAL A 182 -2.70 -20.26 -7.59
N LYS A 183 -1.88 -19.50 -6.85
CA LYS A 183 -2.09 -18.06 -6.62
C LYS A 183 -2.00 -17.24 -7.90
N THR A 184 -1.04 -17.54 -8.77
CA THR A 184 -0.79 -16.75 -9.99
C THR A 184 -1.77 -17.07 -11.12
N THR A 185 -2.19 -18.32 -11.26
CA THR A 185 -3.11 -18.73 -12.33
C THR A 185 -4.59 -18.51 -11.98
N GLY A 186 -4.94 -18.53 -10.70
CA GLY A 186 -6.31 -18.43 -10.20
C GLY A 186 -7.12 -17.25 -10.73
N PRO A 187 -6.65 -15.99 -10.59
CA PRO A 187 -7.41 -14.82 -11.02
C PRO A 187 -7.70 -14.81 -12.53
N ILE A 188 -6.73 -15.21 -13.36
CA ILE A 188 -6.88 -15.23 -14.81
C ILE A 188 -7.85 -16.34 -15.23
N LEU A 189 -7.69 -17.56 -14.71
CA LEU A 189 -8.58 -18.68 -15.03
C LEU A 189 -10.03 -18.41 -14.61
N GLN A 190 -10.24 -17.81 -13.44
CA GLN A 190 -11.57 -17.45 -12.98
C GLN A 190 -12.19 -16.41 -13.92
N LYS A 191 -11.44 -15.34 -14.23
CA LYS A 191 -11.95 -14.23 -15.05
C LYS A 191 -12.25 -14.63 -16.49
N LYS A 192 -11.33 -15.36 -17.14
CA LYS A 192 -11.38 -15.65 -18.58
C LYS A 192 -12.07 -16.97 -18.89
N GLU A 193 -12.05 -17.93 -17.96
CA GLU A 193 -12.51 -19.30 -18.19
C GLU A 193 -13.57 -19.78 -17.20
N ASN A 194 -13.95 -19.00 -16.18
CA ASN A 194 -14.83 -19.44 -15.10
C ASN A 194 -14.34 -20.74 -14.41
N ILE A 195 -13.01 -20.94 -14.41
CA ILE A 195 -12.35 -22.08 -13.78
C ILE A 195 -11.70 -21.60 -12.49
N THR A 196 -11.94 -22.32 -11.40
CA THR A 196 -11.27 -22.05 -10.13
C THR A 196 -10.10 -22.99 -9.94
N ILE A 197 -9.01 -22.49 -9.35
CA ILE A 197 -7.89 -23.31 -8.91
C ILE A 197 -7.53 -22.94 -7.48
N ASN A 198 -7.46 -23.94 -6.59
CA ASN A 198 -7.18 -23.74 -5.17
C ASN A 198 -6.26 -24.83 -4.62
N CYS A 199 -5.72 -24.62 -3.42
CA CYS A 199 -4.75 -25.51 -2.78
C CYS A 199 -5.25 -25.99 -1.41
N VAL A 200 -5.17 -27.30 -1.17
CA VAL A 200 -5.31 -27.90 0.17
C VAL A 200 -3.94 -28.37 0.63
N MET A 201 -3.49 -27.92 1.80
CA MET A 201 -2.19 -28.22 2.40
C MET A 201 -2.36 -29.14 3.61
N PRO A 202 -2.22 -30.46 3.45
CA PRO A 202 -2.15 -31.36 4.59
C PRO A 202 -0.84 -31.16 5.37
N GLY A 203 -0.91 -31.39 6.68
CA GLY A 203 0.26 -31.68 7.53
C GLY A 203 0.69 -33.14 7.38
N GLY A 204 1.10 -33.77 8.48
CA GLY A 204 1.48 -35.18 8.48
C GLY A 204 0.29 -36.11 8.21
N ILE A 205 0.35 -36.92 7.15
CA ILE A 205 -0.64 -37.97 6.84
C ILE A 205 0.11 -39.27 6.57
N GLU A 206 -0.27 -40.34 7.29
CA GLU A 206 0.25 -41.68 7.03
C GLU A 206 -0.22 -42.15 5.66
N THR A 207 0.73 -42.39 4.76
CA THR A 207 0.47 -42.93 3.43
C THR A 207 1.55 -43.95 3.06
N PRO A 208 1.26 -44.92 2.17
CA PRO A 208 2.27 -45.87 1.70
C PRO A 208 3.49 -45.25 1.00
N ALA A 209 3.48 -43.94 0.71
CA ALA A 209 4.60 -43.24 0.08
C ALA A 209 5.82 -43.13 1.01
N MET A 210 5.62 -43.17 2.33
CA MET A 210 6.69 -43.16 3.33
C MET A 210 6.30 -44.08 4.50
N PRO A 211 6.66 -45.37 4.44
CA PRO A 211 6.36 -46.31 5.53
C PRO A 211 6.94 -45.86 6.87
N GLY A 212 6.16 -45.96 7.94
CA GLY A 212 6.60 -45.57 9.29
C GLY A 212 6.59 -44.05 9.52
N PHE A 213 6.01 -43.26 8.62
CA PHE A 213 5.99 -41.81 8.72
C PHE A 213 5.36 -41.31 10.03
N SER A 214 4.23 -41.91 10.44
CA SER A 214 3.53 -41.59 11.69
C SER A 214 4.34 -41.85 12.95
N GLU A 215 5.39 -42.68 12.93
CA GLU A 215 6.25 -42.91 14.09
C GLU A 215 7.05 -41.66 14.47
N ALA A 216 7.24 -40.72 13.53
CA ALA A 216 7.91 -39.45 13.77
C ALA A 216 7.02 -38.38 14.43
N PHE A 217 5.72 -38.65 14.64
CA PHE A 217 4.74 -37.67 15.10
C PHE A 217 3.88 -38.20 16.25
N LEU A 218 3.43 -37.30 17.12
CA LEU A 218 2.36 -37.61 18.06
C LEU A 218 1.01 -37.69 17.30
N PRO A 219 0.02 -38.46 17.78
CA PRO A 219 -1.28 -38.56 17.12
C PRO A 219 -1.95 -37.21 16.87
N GLU A 220 -1.82 -36.26 17.80
CA GLU A 220 -2.40 -34.91 17.72
C GLU A 220 -1.67 -33.99 16.72
N GLN A 221 -0.52 -34.42 16.20
CA GLN A 221 0.24 -33.71 15.16
C GLN A 221 -0.14 -34.18 13.75
N MET A 222 -0.86 -35.30 13.64
CA MET A 222 -1.27 -35.88 12.37
C MET A 222 -2.58 -35.26 11.87
N THR A 223 -2.67 -34.98 10.58
CA THR A 223 -3.89 -34.48 9.95
C THR A 223 -4.95 -35.58 9.92
N LEU A 224 -6.15 -35.25 10.41
CA LEU A 224 -7.27 -36.19 10.36
C LEU A 224 -7.81 -36.29 8.93
N ARG A 225 -8.21 -37.50 8.52
CA ARG A 225 -8.81 -37.73 7.20
C ARG A 225 -10.10 -36.92 7.00
N SER A 226 -10.91 -36.77 8.05
CA SER A 226 -12.11 -35.93 8.02
C SER A 226 -11.77 -34.47 7.70
N THR A 227 -10.77 -33.91 8.37
CA THR A 227 -10.29 -32.54 8.13
C THR A 227 -9.78 -32.37 6.70
N LEU A 228 -9.03 -33.36 6.20
CA LEU A 228 -8.58 -33.37 4.81
C LEU A 228 -9.77 -33.24 3.86
N PHE A 229 -10.78 -34.10 3.99
CA PHE A 229 -11.98 -34.06 3.16
C PHE A 229 -12.72 -32.73 3.27
N SER A 230 -12.91 -32.20 4.48
CA SER A 230 -13.52 -30.89 4.68
C SER A 230 -12.77 -29.78 3.93
N GLY A 231 -11.44 -29.85 3.86
CA GLY A 231 -10.64 -28.90 3.07
C GLY A 231 -10.94 -28.95 1.56
N TYR A 232 -11.14 -30.14 0.98
CA TYR A 232 -11.56 -30.26 -0.42
C TYR A 232 -13.03 -29.83 -0.61
N ASP A 233 -13.90 -30.19 0.33
CA ASP A 233 -15.33 -29.85 0.27
C ASP A 233 -15.56 -28.33 0.22
N VAL A 234 -14.75 -27.53 0.92
CA VAL A 234 -14.79 -26.04 0.83
C VAL A 234 -14.71 -25.53 -0.61
N PHE A 235 -13.94 -26.19 -1.48
CA PHE A 235 -13.78 -25.79 -2.87
C PHE A 235 -14.75 -26.50 -3.82
N LEU A 236 -15.08 -27.77 -3.54
CA LEU A 236 -16.07 -28.53 -4.30
C LEU A 236 -17.47 -27.91 -4.17
N GLU A 237 -17.80 -27.37 -2.99
CA GLU A 237 -19.10 -26.75 -2.68
C GLU A 237 -19.16 -25.26 -3.03
N ASP A 238 -18.11 -24.72 -3.65
CA ASP A 238 -18.09 -23.34 -4.14
C ASP A 238 -18.87 -23.20 -5.47
N TYR A 239 -20.18 -23.44 -5.46
CA TYR A 239 -21.00 -23.57 -6.68
C TYR A 239 -20.96 -22.34 -7.62
N ASN A 240 -20.65 -21.17 -7.08
CA ASN A 240 -20.58 -19.91 -7.84
C ASN A 240 -19.18 -19.60 -8.37
N ASN A 241 -18.19 -20.48 -8.18
CA ASN A 241 -16.80 -20.30 -8.62
C ASN A 241 -16.17 -18.96 -8.18
N VAL A 242 -16.41 -18.56 -6.93
CA VAL A 242 -15.89 -17.31 -6.36
C VAL A 242 -14.53 -17.50 -5.66
N LYS A 243 -14.20 -18.73 -5.24
CA LYS A 243 -12.93 -19.05 -4.57
C LYS A 243 -11.90 -19.50 -5.60
N THR A 244 -10.89 -18.68 -5.84
CA THR A 244 -9.75 -19.00 -6.70
C THR A 244 -8.47 -18.45 -6.08
N GLY A 245 -7.34 -19.10 -6.36
CA GLY A 245 -6.03 -18.71 -5.81
C GLY A 245 -5.89 -18.90 -4.31
N GLN A 246 -6.85 -19.57 -3.65
CA GLN A 246 -6.86 -19.73 -2.20
C GLN A 246 -6.04 -20.95 -1.76
N THR A 247 -5.54 -20.89 -0.54
CA THR A 247 -4.78 -21.97 0.09
C THR A 247 -5.36 -22.22 1.48
N ILE A 248 -5.68 -23.49 1.78
CA ILE A 248 -6.21 -23.91 3.08
C ILE A 248 -5.29 -24.97 3.67
N GLU A 249 -4.82 -24.75 4.88
CA GLU A 249 -4.13 -25.75 5.68
C GLU A 249 -5.14 -26.65 6.40
N ALA A 250 -4.95 -27.96 6.27
CA ALA A 250 -5.64 -28.96 7.07
C ALA A 250 -4.71 -29.39 8.20
N ALA A 251 -4.83 -28.72 9.35
CA ALA A 251 -3.99 -28.90 10.53
C ALA A 251 -4.73 -29.73 11.58
N HIS A 252 -4.36 -31.01 11.73
CA HIS A 252 -5.02 -31.94 12.65
C HIS A 252 -6.55 -31.98 12.45
N ASP A 253 -7.32 -31.31 13.30
CA ASP A 253 -8.78 -31.22 13.33
C ASP A 253 -9.34 -29.87 12.80
N LYS A 254 -8.49 -28.98 12.29
CA LYS A 254 -8.84 -27.61 11.89
C LYS A 254 -8.47 -27.28 10.46
N LEU A 255 -9.27 -26.40 9.86
CA LEU A 255 -8.95 -25.73 8.60
C LEU A 255 -8.48 -24.30 8.89
N ILE A 256 -7.31 -23.94 8.35
CA ILE A 256 -6.72 -22.61 8.50
C ILE A 256 -6.57 -21.98 7.11
N ASN A 257 -7.24 -20.84 6.89
CA ASN A 257 -7.13 -20.09 5.64
C ASN A 257 -5.77 -19.38 5.59
N TRP A 258 -5.00 -19.66 4.55
CA TRP A 258 -3.76 -18.96 4.25
C TRP A 258 -4.03 -17.85 3.24
N GLY A 259 -4.11 -16.62 3.77
CA GLY A 259 -4.27 -15.41 2.98
C GLY A 259 -2.97 -14.94 2.31
N HIS A 260 -3.02 -13.72 1.77
CA HIS A 260 -1.84 -13.09 1.20
C HIS A 260 -0.89 -12.62 2.32
N PRO A 261 0.43 -12.90 2.25
CA PRO A 261 1.37 -12.34 3.21
C PRO A 261 1.39 -10.80 3.11
N GLY A 262 1.57 -10.11 4.24
CA GLY A 262 1.65 -8.65 4.26
C GLY A 262 2.89 -8.11 3.52
N TYR A 263 2.79 -6.91 2.95
CA TYR A 263 3.86 -6.24 2.23
C TYR A 263 4.90 -5.64 3.18
N LYS A 264 5.95 -6.41 3.51
CA LYS A 264 6.99 -5.96 4.44
C LYS A 264 7.69 -4.65 4.02
N SER A 265 7.86 -4.40 2.73
CA SER A 265 8.39 -3.13 2.18
C SER A 265 7.31 -2.22 1.60
N GLY A 266 6.05 -2.38 2.04
CA GLY A 266 4.91 -1.57 1.64
C GLY A 266 4.71 -1.56 0.12
N ALA A 267 4.54 -0.35 -0.43
CA ALA A 267 4.30 -0.13 -1.86
C ALA A 267 5.37 -0.78 -2.77
N PHE A 268 6.63 -0.88 -2.31
CA PHE A 268 7.70 -1.52 -3.08
C PHE A 268 7.42 -3.00 -3.34
N ALA A 269 6.98 -3.75 -2.32
CA ALA A 269 6.61 -5.15 -2.50
C ALA A 269 5.29 -5.28 -3.26
N LYS A 270 4.30 -4.43 -2.93
CA LYS A 270 2.95 -4.45 -3.51
C LYS A 270 2.94 -4.33 -5.03
N ARG A 271 3.83 -3.51 -5.60
CA ARG A 271 3.89 -3.35 -7.07
C ARG A 271 4.29 -4.63 -7.81
N THR A 272 4.93 -5.60 -7.14
CA THR A 272 5.41 -6.85 -7.77
C THR A 272 4.25 -7.74 -8.24
N GLU A 273 3.04 -7.56 -7.69
CA GLU A 273 1.84 -8.28 -8.12
C GLU A 273 1.11 -7.63 -9.29
N ALA A 274 1.42 -6.36 -9.59
CA ALA A 274 0.73 -5.63 -10.63
C ALA A 274 1.09 -6.23 -11.99
N VAL A 275 0.09 -6.76 -12.70
CA VAL A 275 0.26 -7.26 -14.06
C VAL A 275 0.62 -6.08 -14.97
N PHE A 276 1.71 -6.22 -15.71
CA PHE A 276 2.10 -5.28 -16.76
C PHE A 276 1.46 -5.72 -18.08
N GLU A 277 0.39 -5.01 -18.48
CA GLU A 277 -0.44 -5.39 -19.63
C GLU A 277 0.37 -5.59 -20.92
N PRO A 278 1.34 -4.73 -21.29
CA PRO A 278 2.14 -4.94 -22.50
C PRO A 278 2.91 -6.26 -22.51
N TRP A 279 3.46 -6.71 -21.37
CA TRP A 279 4.12 -8.02 -21.30
C TRP A 279 3.11 -9.16 -21.27
N PHE A 280 2.00 -8.99 -20.56
CA PHE A 280 0.96 -10.01 -20.50
C PHE A 280 0.38 -10.28 -21.90
N GLU A 281 0.00 -9.23 -22.62
CA GLU A 281 -0.53 -9.30 -23.98
C GLU A 281 0.50 -9.91 -24.95
N LEU A 282 1.77 -9.53 -24.84
CA LEU A 282 2.85 -10.11 -25.63
C LEU A 282 3.02 -11.62 -25.39
N MET A 283 2.95 -12.06 -24.12
CA MET A 283 3.19 -13.45 -23.72
C MET A 283 1.97 -14.36 -23.92
N HIS A 284 0.76 -13.82 -23.83
CA HIS A 284 -0.48 -14.59 -23.77
C HIS A 284 -1.44 -14.31 -24.94
N GLY A 285 -1.16 -13.32 -25.78
CA GLY A 285 -1.93 -13.00 -26.99
C GLY A 285 -3.18 -12.14 -26.76
N GLU A 286 -3.52 -11.81 -25.51
CA GLU A 286 -4.62 -10.92 -25.14
C GLU A 286 -4.33 -10.24 -23.79
N ARG A 287 -5.05 -9.15 -23.50
CA ARG A 287 -4.94 -8.43 -22.22
C ARG A 287 -5.50 -9.22 -21.05
N SER A 288 -4.93 -9.00 -19.86
CA SER A 288 -5.32 -9.70 -18.63
C SER A 288 -6.71 -9.29 -18.15
N GLU A 289 -7.06 -8.00 -18.36
CA GLU A 289 -8.26 -7.33 -17.86
C GLU A 289 -8.37 -7.26 -16.33
N LEU A 290 -7.36 -7.67 -15.57
CA LEU A 290 -7.41 -7.59 -14.10
C LEU A 290 -7.46 -6.11 -13.62
N PRO A 291 -8.08 -5.83 -12.47
CA PRO A 291 -8.06 -4.49 -11.90
C PRO A 291 -6.65 -4.11 -11.42
N GLY A 292 -6.31 -2.82 -11.46
CA GLY A 292 -5.04 -2.31 -10.91
C GLY A 292 -3.78 -2.65 -11.72
N THR A 293 -3.92 -3.02 -12.99
CA THR A 293 -2.79 -3.33 -13.88
C THR A 293 -1.98 -2.10 -14.30
N LEU A 294 -0.72 -2.35 -14.65
CA LEU A 294 0.19 -1.38 -15.24
C LEU A 294 -0.05 -1.35 -16.76
N GLN A 295 -0.60 -0.24 -17.26
CA GLN A 295 -0.97 -0.10 -18.68
C GLN A 295 0.22 0.28 -19.57
N ASP A 296 1.12 1.13 -19.06
CA ASP A 296 2.18 1.75 -19.84
C ASP A 296 3.54 1.62 -19.15
N TRP A 297 4.60 1.75 -19.95
CA TRP A 297 5.96 1.84 -19.43
C TRP A 297 6.08 3.05 -18.49
N PRO A 298 6.88 2.95 -17.41
CA PRO A 298 7.10 4.09 -16.52
C PRO A 298 7.64 5.28 -17.31
N ASP A 299 6.99 6.43 -17.19
CA ASP A 299 7.47 7.68 -17.78
C ASP A 299 8.80 8.06 -17.11
N LYS A 300 9.87 8.16 -17.90
CA LYS A 300 11.19 8.64 -17.45
C LYS A 300 11.32 10.17 -17.54
N GLY A 301 10.23 10.86 -17.83
CA GLY A 301 10.13 12.31 -17.89
C GLY A 301 10.27 12.98 -16.51
N LYS A 302 10.06 14.30 -16.49
CA LYS A 302 10.08 15.08 -15.25
C LYS A 302 8.97 14.60 -14.31
N LYS A 303 9.31 14.36 -13.04
CA LYS A 303 8.36 14.04 -11.97
C LYS A 303 7.43 15.21 -11.72
N ILE A 304 6.21 14.94 -11.27
CA ILE A 304 5.19 15.96 -11.00
C ILE A 304 5.02 16.11 -9.50
N ILE A 305 5.15 17.34 -8.98
CA ILE A 305 4.68 17.70 -7.64
C ILE A 305 3.33 18.42 -7.75
N ALA A 306 2.31 17.88 -7.09
CA ALA A 306 1.06 18.61 -6.87
C ALA A 306 1.17 19.51 -5.64
N VAL A 307 0.73 20.76 -5.77
CA VAL A 307 0.72 21.74 -4.69
C VAL A 307 -0.73 22.06 -4.33
N ALA A 308 -1.25 21.40 -3.30
CA ALA A 308 -2.56 21.66 -2.73
C ALA A 308 -2.51 22.93 -1.87
N GLY A 309 -3.08 24.02 -2.38
CA GLY A 309 -2.95 25.36 -1.80
C GLY A 309 -1.99 26.29 -2.57
N ALA A 310 -1.76 26.01 -3.86
CA ALA A 310 -0.79 26.71 -4.71
C ALA A 310 -0.99 28.23 -4.82
N THR A 311 -2.20 28.74 -4.60
CA THR A 311 -2.52 30.17 -4.67
C THR A 311 -2.33 30.91 -3.34
N GLY A 312 -2.06 30.21 -2.24
CA GLY A 312 -1.77 30.80 -0.92
C GLY A 312 -0.29 31.08 -0.71
N SER A 313 0.08 31.69 0.42
CA SER A 313 1.48 32.10 0.71
C SER A 313 2.46 30.92 0.69
N GLN A 314 2.17 29.85 1.45
CA GLN A 314 3.06 28.68 1.52
C GLN A 314 3.15 27.97 0.16
N GLY A 315 1.99 27.62 -0.43
CA GLY A 315 1.96 26.92 -1.71
C GLY A 315 2.57 27.73 -2.85
N GLY A 316 2.36 29.06 -2.87
CA GLY A 316 3.00 29.96 -3.82
C GLY A 316 4.52 29.97 -3.67
N GLY A 317 5.04 29.95 -2.44
CA GLY A 317 6.47 29.79 -2.17
C GLY A 317 7.03 28.46 -2.69
N VAL A 318 6.28 27.36 -2.49
CA VAL A 318 6.64 26.05 -3.05
C VAL A 318 6.67 26.08 -4.58
N VAL A 319 5.65 26.65 -5.21
CA VAL A 319 5.58 26.80 -6.67
C VAL A 319 6.77 27.62 -7.21
N ASN A 320 7.13 28.72 -6.55
CA ASN A 320 8.21 29.62 -6.98
C ASN A 320 9.58 28.94 -7.07
N ILE A 321 9.87 28.00 -6.18
CA ILE A 321 11.11 27.21 -6.17
C ILE A 321 10.99 25.98 -7.07
N MET A 322 9.91 25.21 -6.92
CA MET A 322 9.77 23.94 -7.63
C MET A 322 9.64 24.11 -9.14
N LYS A 323 9.08 25.22 -9.65
CA LYS A 323 9.03 25.50 -11.09
C LYS A 323 10.41 25.65 -11.74
N LYS A 324 11.44 25.98 -10.94
CA LYS A 324 12.83 26.12 -11.36
C LYS A 324 13.69 24.90 -11.04
N THR A 325 13.13 23.89 -10.35
CA THR A 325 13.89 22.73 -9.86
C THR A 325 14.06 21.69 -10.98
N PRO A 326 15.29 21.32 -11.36
CA PRO A 326 15.54 20.30 -12.38
C PRO A 326 14.86 18.97 -12.06
N GLY A 327 14.34 18.31 -13.09
CA GLY A 327 13.65 17.02 -12.94
C GLY A 327 12.20 17.09 -12.45
N TRP A 328 11.69 18.28 -12.09
CA TRP A 328 10.33 18.47 -11.60
C TRP A 328 9.46 19.33 -12.53
N LYS A 329 8.15 19.05 -12.51
CA LYS A 329 7.04 19.88 -13.00
C LYS A 329 6.12 20.17 -11.83
N VAL A 330 5.46 21.34 -11.85
CA VAL A 330 4.50 21.73 -10.82
C VAL A 330 3.08 21.62 -11.39
N ARG A 331 2.21 20.99 -10.61
CA ARG A 331 0.76 21.02 -10.81
C ARG A 331 0.13 21.81 -9.67
N ALA A 332 -0.39 22.99 -9.99
CA ALA A 332 -1.04 23.88 -9.04
C ALA A 332 -2.51 23.47 -8.85
N ILE A 333 -2.88 23.10 -7.63
CA ILE A 333 -4.25 22.72 -7.31
C ILE A 333 -4.98 23.92 -6.69
N THR A 334 -6.14 24.26 -7.25
CA THR A 334 -6.98 25.37 -6.80
C THR A 334 -8.47 25.07 -6.96
N ARG A 335 -9.31 25.68 -6.10
CA ARG A 335 -10.77 25.65 -6.26
C ARG A 335 -11.24 26.55 -7.41
N SER A 336 -10.46 27.57 -7.77
CA SER A 336 -10.86 28.63 -8.70
C SER A 336 -9.77 28.90 -9.74
N PRO A 337 -9.72 28.11 -10.83
CA PRO A 337 -8.74 28.27 -11.91
C PRO A 337 -8.81 29.64 -12.62
N GLN A 338 -9.93 30.34 -12.49
CA GLN A 338 -10.16 31.66 -13.08
C GLN A 338 -9.73 32.83 -12.19
N SER A 339 -9.20 32.58 -11.00
CA SER A 339 -8.64 33.64 -10.16
C SER A 339 -7.39 34.25 -10.80
N ASP A 340 -7.13 35.54 -10.57
CA ASP A 340 -5.95 36.23 -11.10
C ASP A 340 -4.65 35.50 -10.78
N THR A 341 -4.52 34.96 -9.57
CA THR A 341 -3.33 34.17 -9.17
C THR A 341 -3.21 32.90 -9.98
N ALA A 342 -4.30 32.15 -10.16
CA ALA A 342 -4.28 30.92 -10.96
C ALA A 342 -3.98 31.20 -12.45
N GLN A 343 -4.53 32.28 -13.00
CA GLN A 343 -4.25 32.72 -14.37
C GLN A 343 -2.78 33.14 -14.55
N LYS A 344 -2.18 33.81 -13.56
CA LYS A 344 -0.73 34.11 -13.55
C LYS A 344 0.12 32.85 -13.55
N LEU A 345 -0.23 31.85 -12.72
CA LEU A 345 0.47 30.56 -12.71
C LEU A 345 0.38 29.86 -14.08
N ALA A 346 -0.81 29.84 -14.67
CA ALA A 346 -1.00 29.27 -16.01
C ALA A 346 -0.17 30.00 -17.08
N ALA A 347 -0.09 31.34 -17.02
CA ALA A 347 0.73 32.14 -17.93
C ALA A 347 2.23 31.87 -17.79
N GLU A 348 2.69 31.37 -16.64
CA GLU A 348 4.06 30.91 -16.41
C GLU A 348 4.29 29.45 -16.87
N GLY A 349 3.31 28.82 -17.50
CA GLY A 349 3.39 27.44 -18.00
C GLY A 349 3.19 26.37 -16.91
N ILE A 350 2.66 26.75 -15.75
CA ILE A 350 2.32 25.80 -14.67
C ILE A 350 0.96 25.19 -14.97
N GLU A 351 0.87 23.86 -14.83
CA GLU A 351 -0.40 23.16 -14.98
C GLU A 351 -1.33 23.53 -13.81
N VAL A 352 -2.50 24.10 -14.11
CA VAL A 352 -3.50 24.46 -13.10
C VAL A 352 -4.66 23.48 -13.18
N VAL A 353 -4.94 22.79 -12.08
CA VAL A 353 -6.01 21.79 -11.98
C VAL A 353 -7.02 22.20 -10.93
N GLN A 354 -8.30 22.07 -11.28
CA GLN A 354 -9.40 22.34 -10.38
C GLN A 354 -9.64 21.15 -9.44
N ALA A 355 -9.61 21.38 -8.12
CA ALA A 355 -10.07 20.43 -7.12
C ALA A 355 -10.52 21.15 -5.84
N SER A 356 -11.39 20.51 -5.08
CA SER A 356 -11.85 20.99 -3.77
C SER A 356 -11.34 20.09 -2.66
N PHE A 357 -10.95 20.69 -1.53
CA PHE A 357 -10.56 19.92 -0.34
C PHE A 357 -11.75 19.23 0.34
N ASP A 358 -12.97 19.65 -0.01
CA ASP A 358 -14.21 19.01 0.44
C ASP A 358 -14.63 17.83 -0.47
N ASP A 359 -13.94 17.63 -1.61
CA ASP A 359 -14.24 16.59 -2.61
C ASP A 359 -13.00 15.73 -2.89
N GLU A 360 -12.91 14.60 -2.20
CA GLU A 360 -11.83 13.61 -2.34
C GLU A 360 -11.73 12.99 -3.74
N ALA A 361 -12.83 12.85 -4.48
CA ALA A 361 -12.79 12.32 -5.83
C ALA A 361 -12.13 13.33 -6.78
N SER A 362 -12.43 14.63 -6.61
CA SER A 362 -11.74 15.70 -7.35
C SER A 362 -10.23 15.72 -7.06
N LEU A 363 -9.84 15.50 -5.80
CA LEU A 363 -8.44 15.40 -5.39
C LEU A 363 -7.74 14.18 -5.97
N SER A 364 -8.40 13.01 -5.93
CA SER A 364 -7.87 11.76 -6.48
C SER A 364 -7.56 11.92 -7.98
N LYS A 365 -8.47 12.54 -8.73
CA LYS A 365 -8.26 12.87 -10.14
C LYS A 365 -7.10 13.86 -10.33
N ALA A 366 -7.02 14.88 -9.48
CA ALA A 366 -5.94 15.88 -9.56
C ALA A 366 -4.55 15.28 -9.25
N PHE A 367 -4.49 14.19 -8.49
CA PHE A 367 -3.26 13.49 -8.14
C PHE A 367 -2.87 12.37 -9.11
N GLU A 368 -3.60 12.15 -10.19
CA GLU A 368 -3.20 11.16 -11.21
C GLU A 368 -1.81 11.48 -11.79
N GLY A 369 -0.88 10.51 -11.66
CA GLY A 369 0.48 10.61 -12.17
C GLY A 369 1.44 11.49 -11.35
N VAL A 370 1.01 12.00 -10.19
CA VAL A 370 1.89 12.81 -9.33
C VAL A 370 2.84 11.91 -8.54
N HIS A 371 4.05 12.42 -8.31
CA HIS A 371 5.13 11.73 -7.61
C HIS A 371 5.36 12.33 -6.22
N ALA A 372 4.99 13.60 -6.02
CA ALA A 372 4.96 14.24 -4.72
C ALA A 372 3.71 15.09 -4.56
N VAL A 373 3.27 15.27 -3.31
CA VAL A 373 2.21 16.22 -2.95
C VAL A 373 2.71 17.10 -1.82
N PHE A 374 2.68 18.41 -2.01
CA PHE A 374 2.71 19.38 -0.91
C PHE A 374 1.28 19.77 -0.56
N ALA A 375 0.89 19.62 0.69
CA ALA A 375 -0.45 19.88 1.17
C ALA A 375 -0.46 20.86 2.34
N VAL A 376 -1.28 21.91 2.19
CA VAL A 376 -1.56 22.89 3.24
C VAL A 376 -3.06 23.19 3.28
N THR A 377 -3.60 23.26 4.49
CA THR A 377 -4.98 23.70 4.75
C THR A 377 -5.00 25.07 5.43
N GLN A 378 -6.13 25.77 5.32
CA GLN A 378 -6.30 27.16 5.77
C GLN A 378 -7.43 27.29 6.79
N TRP A 379 -7.13 27.05 8.06
CA TRP A 379 -8.06 27.28 9.18
C TRP A 379 -8.66 28.70 9.21
N TRP A 380 -7.83 29.72 8.98
CA TRP A 380 -8.20 31.13 9.11
C TRP A 380 -9.28 31.56 8.13
N GLU A 381 -9.35 30.94 6.95
CA GLU A 381 -10.39 31.21 5.95
C GLU A 381 -11.79 31.00 6.56
N HIS A 382 -11.98 29.89 7.28
CA HIS A 382 -13.25 29.53 7.90
C HIS A 382 -13.62 30.47 9.04
N LEU A 383 -12.63 30.89 9.84
CA LEU A 383 -12.83 31.88 10.91
C LEU A 383 -13.30 33.22 10.32
N PHE A 384 -12.69 33.68 9.23
CA PHE A 384 -13.08 34.92 8.56
C PHE A 384 -14.44 34.83 7.87
N GLN A 385 -14.91 33.62 7.55
CA GLN A 385 -16.28 33.37 7.09
C GLN A 385 -17.31 33.31 8.24
N GLY A 386 -16.90 33.62 9.47
CA GLY A 386 -17.78 33.73 10.64
C GLY A 386 -18.01 32.41 11.39
N LYS A 387 -17.21 31.37 11.12
CA LYS A 387 -17.24 30.13 11.89
C LYS A 387 -16.55 30.30 13.24
N SER A 388 -16.95 29.50 14.23
CA SER A 388 -16.24 29.43 15.51
C SER A 388 -14.87 28.75 15.36
N GLN A 389 -14.00 28.90 16.37
CA GLN A 389 -12.68 28.25 16.37
C GLN A 389 -12.75 26.73 16.21
N ASP A 390 -13.76 26.10 16.83
CA ASP A 390 -13.98 24.66 16.79
C ASP A 390 -14.54 24.18 15.44
N GLU A 391 -15.51 24.91 14.87
CA GLU A 391 -16.06 24.60 13.55
C GLU A 391 -15.01 24.72 12.45
N SER A 392 -14.23 25.81 12.46
CA SER A 392 -13.09 26.00 11.55
C SER A 392 -12.11 24.84 11.64
N GLY A 393 -11.85 24.38 12.86
CA GLY A 393 -10.96 23.25 13.11
C GLY A 393 -11.49 21.93 12.53
N LYS A 394 -12.77 21.61 12.77
CA LYS A 394 -13.38 20.38 12.25
C LYS A 394 -13.38 20.33 10.73
N ILE A 395 -13.66 21.47 10.09
CA ILE A 395 -13.60 21.58 8.62
C ILE A 395 -12.16 21.36 8.15
N GLU A 396 -11.19 22.03 8.76
CA GLU A 396 -9.78 21.91 8.38
C GLU A 396 -9.25 20.48 8.55
N GLU A 397 -9.61 19.80 9.65
CA GLU A 397 -9.22 18.41 9.91
C GLU A 397 -9.78 17.48 8.84
N GLN A 398 -11.05 17.64 8.47
CA GLN A 398 -11.68 16.85 7.43
C GLN A 398 -11.04 17.11 6.06
N GLN A 399 -10.76 18.37 5.73
CA GLN A 399 -10.07 18.76 4.50
C GLN A 399 -8.66 18.16 4.42
N GLY A 400 -7.90 18.23 5.51
CA GLY A 400 -6.57 17.60 5.60
C GLY A 400 -6.62 16.10 5.34
N MET A 401 -7.58 15.41 5.95
CA MET A 401 -7.76 13.97 5.75
C MET A 401 -8.28 13.59 4.36
N ASN A 402 -9.08 14.44 3.70
CA ASN A 402 -9.48 14.21 2.30
C ASN A 402 -8.26 14.27 1.37
N ILE A 403 -7.37 15.25 1.56
CA ILE A 403 -6.13 15.36 0.80
C ILE A 403 -5.23 14.14 1.06
N ALA A 404 -5.06 13.75 2.32
CA ALA A 404 -4.23 12.59 2.68
C ALA A 404 -4.77 11.28 2.08
N ARG A 405 -6.09 11.03 2.12
CA ARG A 405 -6.68 9.82 1.54
C ARG A 405 -6.54 9.76 0.02
N ALA A 406 -6.74 10.89 -0.67
CA ALA A 406 -6.48 10.97 -2.11
C ALA A 406 -5.00 10.72 -2.45
N ALA A 407 -4.07 11.26 -1.64
CA ALA A 407 -2.65 11.00 -1.79
C ALA A 407 -2.31 9.51 -1.56
N ALA A 408 -2.85 8.89 -0.52
CA ALA A 408 -2.65 7.46 -0.23
C ALA A 408 -3.17 6.54 -1.36
N ALA A 409 -4.23 6.94 -2.06
CA ALA A 409 -4.76 6.21 -3.21
C ALA A 409 -3.90 6.36 -4.49
N THR A 410 -2.94 7.30 -4.51
CA THR A 410 -2.13 7.61 -5.70
C THR A 410 -0.98 6.62 -5.85
N ARG A 411 -1.07 5.72 -6.83
CA ARG A 411 -0.10 4.62 -7.05
C ARG A 411 1.33 5.08 -7.39
N THR A 412 1.47 6.27 -7.97
CA THR A 412 2.77 6.85 -8.37
C THR A 412 3.40 7.72 -7.28
N LEU A 413 2.72 7.93 -6.15
CA LEU A 413 3.20 8.80 -5.09
C LEU A 413 4.45 8.22 -4.43
N GLU A 414 5.50 9.02 -4.36
CA GLU A 414 6.78 8.69 -3.72
C GLU A 414 6.99 9.46 -2.42
N HIS A 415 6.36 10.64 -2.26
CA HIS A 415 6.53 11.48 -1.07
C HIS A 415 5.29 12.33 -0.80
N TYR A 416 4.81 12.34 0.44
CA TYR A 416 3.78 13.27 0.91
C TYR A 416 4.40 14.31 1.85
N ILE A 417 4.14 15.60 1.62
CA ILE A 417 4.68 16.68 2.44
C ILE A 417 3.51 17.46 3.03
N TRP A 418 3.37 17.38 4.36
CA TRP A 418 2.24 17.94 5.08
C TRP A 418 2.65 19.18 5.86
N SER A 419 1.99 20.31 5.59
CA SER A 419 2.14 21.54 6.36
C SER A 419 1.32 21.50 7.64
N THR A 420 2.02 21.51 8.77
CA THR A 420 1.40 21.30 10.07
C THR A 420 2.05 22.16 11.16
N THR A 421 1.57 22.00 12.37
CA THR A 421 2.03 22.66 13.59
C THR A 421 1.84 21.68 14.73
N PRO A 422 2.63 21.78 15.80
CA PRO A 422 2.44 20.92 16.97
C PRO A 422 1.23 21.34 17.79
N SER A 423 0.75 20.40 18.60
CA SER A 423 -0.43 20.62 19.45
C SER A 423 -0.05 21.34 20.74
N ALA A 424 -0.56 22.55 20.92
CA ALA A 424 -0.49 23.28 22.18
C ALA A 424 -1.09 22.48 23.35
N LYS A 425 -2.21 21.81 23.10
CA LYS A 425 -2.87 20.95 24.08
C LYS A 425 -1.98 19.79 24.53
N LEU A 426 -1.35 19.07 23.60
CA LEU A 426 -0.50 17.92 23.95
C LEU A 426 0.79 18.37 24.64
N MET A 427 1.48 19.38 24.07
CA MET A 427 2.77 19.85 24.57
C MET A 427 2.69 20.46 25.97
N THR A 428 1.53 21.01 26.34
CA THR A 428 1.32 21.63 27.65
C THR A 428 0.46 20.79 28.59
N LEU A 429 0.19 19.52 28.27
CA LEU A 429 -0.68 18.62 29.04
C LEU A 429 -2.05 19.24 29.35
N GLY A 430 -2.62 19.96 28.36
CA GLY A 430 -3.92 20.60 28.43
C GLY A 430 -3.97 21.97 29.11
N LYS A 431 -2.83 22.53 29.55
CA LYS A 431 -2.79 23.85 30.19
C LYS A 431 -3.03 25.00 29.23
N HIS A 432 -2.59 24.85 27.98
CA HIS A 432 -2.80 25.81 26.91
C HIS A 432 -3.52 25.14 25.73
N LEU A 433 -4.26 25.94 24.99
CA LEU A 433 -4.97 25.53 23.78
C LEU A 433 -4.63 26.54 22.70
N ALA A 434 -4.49 26.08 21.46
CA ALA A 434 -4.40 26.92 20.28
C ALA A 434 -5.14 26.18 19.16
N PRO A 435 -6.47 26.37 19.03
CA PRO A 435 -7.32 25.60 18.13
C PRO A 435 -6.75 25.38 16.72
N HIS A 436 -6.26 26.42 16.05
CA HIS A 436 -5.72 26.26 14.69
C HIS A 436 -4.48 25.34 14.65
N MET A 437 -3.72 25.26 15.75
CA MET A 437 -2.55 24.38 15.84
C MET A 437 -2.94 22.96 16.26
N ASP A 438 -3.86 22.84 17.22
CA ASP A 438 -4.33 21.57 17.77
C ASP A 438 -5.12 20.75 16.74
N TYR A 439 -5.87 21.40 15.85
CA TYR A 439 -6.58 20.74 14.75
C TYR A 439 -5.62 20.26 13.65
N LYS A 440 -4.57 21.02 13.31
CA LYS A 440 -3.52 20.58 12.38
C LYS A 440 -2.77 19.36 12.90
N ALA A 441 -2.35 19.38 14.17
CA ALA A 441 -1.67 18.25 14.81
C ALA A 441 -2.54 16.97 14.87
N ARG A 442 -3.87 17.10 14.87
CA ARG A 442 -4.77 15.94 14.78
C ARG A 442 -4.73 15.28 13.42
N VAL A 443 -4.56 16.04 12.34
CA VAL A 443 -4.37 15.46 11.01
C VAL A 443 -3.11 14.59 10.99
N ASP A 444 -2.01 15.03 11.63
CA ASP A 444 -0.80 14.22 11.75
C ASP A 444 -1.07 12.87 12.44
N ALA A 445 -1.77 12.90 13.58
CA ALA A 445 -2.11 11.71 14.34
C ALA A 445 -2.98 10.75 13.51
N ARG A 446 -3.94 11.29 12.77
CA ARG A 446 -4.84 10.52 11.92
C ARG A 446 -4.14 9.94 10.69
N ILE A 447 -3.24 10.67 10.05
CA ILE A 447 -2.39 10.10 8.98
C ILE A 447 -1.61 8.90 9.51
N LYS A 448 -0.98 9.02 10.70
CA LYS A 448 -0.20 7.94 11.31
C LYS A 448 -1.06 6.73 11.67
N SER A 449 -2.27 6.93 12.19
CA SER A 449 -3.13 5.82 12.64
C SER A 449 -3.98 5.20 11.52
N GLU A 450 -4.52 6.01 10.62
CA GLU A 450 -5.48 5.57 9.59
C GLU A 450 -4.80 5.25 8.25
N LEU A 451 -3.63 5.85 7.96
CA LEU A 451 -2.92 5.72 6.69
C LEU A 451 -1.43 5.39 6.89
N PRO A 452 -1.07 4.27 7.55
CA PRO A 452 0.31 3.96 7.93
C PRO A 452 1.28 3.84 6.73
N GLU A 453 0.80 3.39 5.56
CA GLU A 453 1.61 3.36 4.33
C GLU A 453 1.95 4.77 3.83
N LEU A 454 1.01 5.72 3.91
CA LEU A 454 1.26 7.13 3.58
C LEU A 454 2.17 7.78 4.61
N ALA A 455 1.92 7.52 5.90
CA ALA A 455 2.72 8.04 7.00
C ALA A 455 4.20 7.67 6.86
N ALA A 456 4.49 6.45 6.37
CA ALA A 456 5.84 5.95 6.12
C ALA A 456 6.60 6.70 5.02
N ILE A 457 5.93 7.48 4.17
CA ILE A 457 6.55 8.35 3.14
C ILE A 457 6.21 9.83 3.36
N THR A 458 5.72 10.20 4.54
CA THR A 458 5.31 11.58 4.86
C THR A 458 6.43 12.35 5.55
N THR A 459 6.67 13.60 5.16
CA THR A 459 7.44 14.57 5.95
C THR A 459 6.51 15.68 6.43
N TYR A 460 6.64 16.03 7.71
CA TYR A 460 5.78 17.00 8.39
C TYR A 460 6.54 18.32 8.55
N LEU A 461 6.10 19.39 7.89
CA LEU A 461 6.74 20.70 7.96
C LEU A 461 6.07 21.58 9.01
N TYR A 462 6.81 21.94 10.05
CA TYR A 462 6.40 22.90 11.07
C TYR A 462 6.76 24.31 10.65
N PHE A 463 5.73 25.12 10.43
CA PHE A 463 5.88 26.53 10.10
C PHE A 463 5.75 27.39 11.37
N GLY A 464 6.72 28.29 11.55
CA GLY A 464 6.75 29.29 12.60
C GLY A 464 5.97 30.56 12.24
N TYR A 465 6.29 31.66 12.91
CA TYR A 465 5.67 32.96 12.67
C TYR A 465 6.17 33.60 11.38
N TYR A 466 5.26 34.24 10.63
CA TYR A 466 5.58 34.84 9.33
C TYR A 466 5.88 36.32 9.51
N PRO A 467 7.08 36.81 9.12
CA PRO A 467 7.38 38.23 9.16
C PRO A 467 6.40 39.08 8.32
N GLN A 468 5.81 38.50 7.25
CA GLN A 468 4.77 39.16 6.45
C GLN A 468 3.52 39.53 7.26
N ASN A 469 3.28 38.90 8.42
CA ASN A 469 2.15 39.24 9.27
C ASN A 469 2.18 40.71 9.73
N LEU A 470 3.37 41.32 9.85
CA LEU A 470 3.52 42.75 10.19
C LEU A 470 2.94 43.68 9.10
N ALA A 471 2.79 43.20 7.87
CA ALA A 471 2.23 43.98 6.77
C ALA A 471 0.73 43.69 6.55
N PHE A 472 0.32 42.42 6.68
CA PHE A 472 -1.00 41.95 6.22
C PHE A 472 -1.99 41.61 7.34
N ILE A 473 -1.53 41.28 8.56
CA ILE A 473 -2.42 40.84 9.64
C ILE A 473 -2.69 42.02 10.59
N PRO A 474 -3.96 42.46 10.73
CA PRO A 474 -4.28 43.72 11.43
C PRO A 474 -3.77 43.83 12.87
N ILE A 475 -3.79 42.75 13.65
CA ILE A 475 -3.30 42.74 15.04
C ILE A 475 -1.77 42.72 15.13
N CYS A 476 -1.08 42.13 14.15
CA CYS A 476 0.39 42.05 14.11
C CYS A 476 1.04 43.34 13.57
N LYS A 477 0.26 44.23 12.96
CA LYS A 477 0.78 45.39 12.24
C LYS A 477 1.18 46.52 13.20
N PRO A 478 2.38 47.12 13.06
CA PRO A 478 2.69 48.40 13.67
C PRO A 478 1.77 49.50 13.13
N VAL A 479 1.09 50.23 14.02
CA VAL A 479 0.12 51.29 13.67
C VAL A 479 0.63 52.63 14.17
N GLU A 480 0.49 53.67 13.35
CA GLU A 480 0.83 55.03 13.76
C GLU A 480 -0.19 55.57 14.77
N LEU A 481 0.28 56.14 15.87
CA LEU A 481 -0.53 56.93 16.78
C LEU A 481 -0.79 58.31 16.14
N PRO A 482 -2.06 58.63 15.80
CA PRO A 482 -2.37 59.82 15.00
C PRO A 482 -1.78 61.10 15.60
N GLY A 483 -1.06 61.86 14.78
CA GLY A 483 -0.49 63.17 15.15
C GLY A 483 0.79 63.13 15.96
N THR A 484 1.35 61.94 16.25
CA THR A 484 2.58 61.81 17.07
C THR A 484 3.82 61.44 16.27
N GLY A 485 3.66 60.87 15.07
CA GLY A 485 4.75 60.24 14.31
C GLY A 485 5.33 58.98 14.97
N GLN A 486 4.77 58.54 16.10
CA GLN A 486 5.14 57.32 16.81
C GLN A 486 4.28 56.15 16.34
N TYR A 487 4.89 54.98 16.23
CA TYR A 487 4.21 53.73 15.93
C TYR A 487 4.08 52.90 17.21
N ILE A 488 3.03 52.10 17.27
CA ILE A 488 2.82 51.13 18.35
C ILE A 488 2.46 49.78 17.76
N GLN A 489 3.04 48.72 18.31
CA GLN A 489 2.58 47.35 18.10
C GLN A 489 2.01 46.82 19.40
N THR A 490 0.74 46.44 19.38
CA THR A 490 0.06 45.86 20.54
C THR A 490 -0.20 44.37 20.33
N LEU A 491 0.46 43.51 21.10
CA LEU A 491 0.23 42.05 21.04
C LEU A 491 -0.14 41.47 22.40
N PRO A 492 -0.95 40.40 22.45
CA PRO A 492 -1.28 39.71 23.69
C PRO A 492 -0.17 38.75 24.15
N THR A 493 1.05 39.28 24.30
CA THR A 493 2.25 38.55 24.72
C THR A 493 3.31 39.53 25.21
N LYS A 494 4.28 39.01 25.97
CA LYS A 494 5.42 39.80 26.48
C LYS A 494 6.36 40.20 25.35
N ALA A 495 6.94 41.40 25.44
CA ALA A 495 7.93 41.91 24.48
C ALA A 495 9.12 40.96 24.31
N ASN A 496 9.60 40.38 25.41
CA ASN A 496 10.73 39.46 25.45
C ASN A 496 10.36 37.99 25.17
N ALA A 497 9.11 37.69 24.78
CA ALA A 497 8.74 36.34 24.37
C ALA A 497 9.36 36.03 23.00
N SER A 498 10.05 34.89 22.87
CA SER A 498 10.70 34.45 21.64
C SER A 498 9.81 33.54 20.79
N ILE A 499 9.95 33.62 19.46
CA ILE A 499 9.24 32.76 18.51
C ILE A 499 10.15 32.39 17.32
N LEU A 500 9.94 31.21 16.73
CA LEU A 500 10.61 30.80 15.51
C LEU A 500 10.01 31.52 14.31
N LEU A 501 10.88 31.97 13.42
CA LEU A 501 10.52 32.74 12.24
C LEU A 501 10.75 31.90 10.99
N SER A 502 9.68 31.74 10.19
CA SER A 502 9.78 31.02 8.91
C SER A 502 10.40 31.86 7.80
N GLY A 503 10.73 33.12 8.06
CA GLY A 503 11.31 34.02 7.07
C GLY A 503 10.37 34.27 5.90
N ASP A 504 10.92 34.43 4.69
CA ASP A 504 10.12 34.78 3.52
C ASP A 504 9.28 33.60 3.00
N MET A 505 7.98 33.60 3.31
CA MET A 505 7.01 32.62 2.83
C MET A 505 6.85 32.53 1.30
N SER A 506 7.36 33.50 0.53
CA SER A 506 7.39 33.42 -0.94
C SER A 506 8.58 32.59 -1.49
N VAL A 507 9.51 32.19 -0.62
CA VAL A 507 10.76 31.50 -0.96
C VAL A 507 10.98 30.27 -0.07
N ASN A 508 11.05 30.45 1.23
CA ASN A 508 11.51 29.44 2.19
C ASN A 508 10.70 28.12 2.16
N PRO A 509 9.35 28.12 2.09
CA PRO A 509 8.59 26.86 1.98
C PRO A 509 9.06 25.98 0.82
N GLY A 510 9.40 26.61 -0.31
CA GLY A 510 9.89 25.91 -1.49
C GLY A 510 11.30 25.36 -1.34
N ILE A 511 12.18 26.03 -0.59
CA ILE A 511 13.53 25.52 -0.27
C ILE A 511 13.41 24.22 0.54
N TRP A 512 12.58 24.22 1.59
CA TRP A 512 12.35 23.03 2.41
C TRP A 512 11.73 21.90 1.60
N VAL A 513 10.70 22.17 0.80
CA VAL A 513 10.09 21.14 -0.06
C VAL A 513 11.11 20.57 -1.05
N ARG A 514 11.89 21.43 -1.72
CA ARG A 514 12.94 20.98 -2.65
C ARG A 514 13.93 20.05 -1.97
N GLN A 515 14.41 20.42 -0.78
CA GLN A 515 15.39 19.60 -0.07
C GLN A 515 14.80 18.33 0.52
N VAL A 516 13.60 18.36 1.09
CA VAL A 516 12.90 17.15 1.55
C VAL A 516 12.78 16.11 0.43
N LEU A 517 12.43 16.54 -0.79
CA LEU A 517 12.35 15.66 -1.95
C LEU A 517 13.71 15.15 -2.42
N ALA A 518 14.77 15.97 -2.32
CA ALA A 518 16.12 15.57 -2.69
C ALA A 518 16.73 14.58 -1.68
N THR A 519 16.44 14.78 -0.40
CA THR A 519 16.90 13.95 0.72
C THR A 519 16.18 12.60 0.78
N GLY A 520 14.94 12.52 0.30
CA GLY A 520 14.21 11.27 0.11
C GLY A 520 13.93 10.52 1.42
N ASP A 521 14.38 9.27 1.49
CA ASP A 521 14.05 8.34 2.57
C ASP A 521 14.51 8.79 3.96
N LYS A 522 15.58 9.58 4.05
CA LYS A 522 16.04 10.19 5.31
C LYS A 522 15.02 11.14 5.94
N ALA A 523 14.12 11.72 5.15
CA ALA A 523 13.08 12.64 5.62
C ALA A 523 11.73 11.92 5.90
N TYR A 524 11.61 10.64 5.56
CA TYR A 524 10.37 9.88 5.73
C TYR A 524 10.01 9.69 7.21
N GLY A 525 8.75 9.95 7.53
CA GLY A 525 8.20 9.88 8.89
C GLY A 525 8.63 11.01 9.82
N LYS A 526 9.49 11.93 9.37
CA LYS A 526 10.12 12.95 10.22
C LYS A 526 9.42 14.31 10.18
N TYR A 527 9.67 15.10 11.23
CA TYR A 527 9.29 16.51 11.31
C TYR A 527 10.46 17.42 10.92
N ALA A 528 10.19 18.55 10.26
CA ALA A 528 11.20 19.57 9.98
C ALA A 528 10.65 20.97 10.27
N ASN A 529 11.40 21.75 11.04
CA ASN A 529 11.08 23.14 11.29
C ASN A 529 11.48 23.98 10.07
N VAL A 530 10.52 24.69 9.49
CA VAL A 530 10.77 25.70 8.44
C VAL A 530 11.12 27.02 9.13
N ALA A 531 12.32 27.10 9.70
CA ALA A 531 12.83 28.30 10.38
C ALA A 531 14.35 28.18 10.56
N LEU A 532 15.06 29.32 10.48
CA LEU A 532 16.48 29.43 10.90
C LEU A 532 16.71 30.50 11.98
N GLU A 533 15.70 31.32 12.27
CA GLU A 533 15.81 32.43 13.21
C GLU A 533 14.80 32.28 14.35
N LYS A 534 15.23 32.64 15.55
CA LYS A 534 14.39 32.70 16.75
C LYS A 534 14.60 34.04 17.43
N TRP A 535 13.61 34.92 17.35
CA TRP A 535 13.71 36.29 17.88
C TRP A 535 12.58 36.57 18.87
N THR A 536 12.82 37.54 19.75
CA THR A 536 11.81 38.19 20.58
C THR A 536 10.95 39.16 19.77
N PHE A 537 9.76 39.50 20.26
CA PHE A 537 8.93 40.53 19.64
C PHE A 537 9.57 41.91 19.69
N GLU A 538 10.32 42.20 20.74
CA GLU A 538 11.12 43.43 20.86
C GLU A 538 12.18 43.52 19.76
N GLU A 539 13.00 42.48 19.56
CA GLU A 539 14.02 42.44 18.48
C GLU A 539 13.39 42.59 17.09
N MET A 540 12.23 41.96 16.86
CA MET A 540 11.50 42.11 15.60
C MET A 540 11.08 43.56 15.34
N ILE A 541 10.60 44.27 16.37
CA ILE A 541 10.21 45.67 16.26
C ILE A 541 11.41 46.60 16.11
N ASP A 542 12.51 46.35 16.82
CA ASP A 542 13.74 47.13 16.68
C ASP A 542 14.29 47.05 15.26
N VAL A 543 14.35 45.85 14.69
CA VAL A 543 14.80 45.64 13.30
C VAL A 543 13.82 46.27 12.32
N TRP A 544 12.51 46.15 12.55
CA TRP A 544 11.49 46.82 11.75
C TRP A 544 11.67 48.34 11.77
N SER A 545 11.91 48.94 12.94
CA SER A 545 12.15 50.37 13.10
C SER A 545 13.43 50.83 12.42
N GLN A 546 14.50 50.05 12.53
CA GLN A 546 15.76 50.32 11.82
C GLN A 546 15.57 50.32 10.29
N ILE A 547 14.84 49.36 9.75
CA ILE A 547 14.64 49.22 8.30
C ILE A 547 13.69 50.30 7.78
N THR A 548 12.59 50.56 8.48
CA THR A 548 11.56 51.51 8.01
C THR A 548 11.92 52.96 8.30
N GLY A 549 12.74 53.23 9.32
CA GLY A 549 13.00 54.57 9.85
C GLY A 549 11.88 55.10 10.75
N LYS A 550 10.89 54.26 11.11
CA LYS A 550 9.73 54.63 11.92
C LYS A 550 9.93 54.14 13.34
N ASN A 551 9.83 55.03 14.33
CA ASN A 551 9.99 54.66 15.73
C ASN A 551 8.74 53.90 16.22
N CYS A 552 8.88 52.63 16.60
CA CYS A 552 7.78 51.79 17.05
C CYS A 552 8.02 51.31 18.48
N VAL A 553 7.00 51.41 19.32
CA VAL A 553 7.00 50.90 20.68
C VAL A 553 6.16 49.62 20.75
N PHE A 554 6.71 48.57 21.37
CA PHE A 554 5.95 47.37 21.68
C PHE A 554 5.11 47.57 22.95
N THR A 555 3.88 47.09 22.98
CA THR A 555 3.04 47.12 24.17
C THR A 555 2.26 45.81 24.33
N GLU A 556 2.40 45.17 25.49
CA GLU A 556 1.59 44.01 25.84
C GLU A 556 0.14 44.43 26.13
N ILE A 557 -0.82 43.68 25.57
CA ILE A 557 -2.25 43.83 25.88
C ILE A 557 -2.81 42.53 26.46
N THR A 558 -3.92 42.58 27.19
CA THR A 558 -4.55 41.35 27.68
C THR A 558 -5.28 40.61 26.56
N LYS A 559 -5.56 39.32 26.75
CA LYS A 559 -6.42 38.53 25.86
C LYS A 559 -7.79 39.19 25.68
N GLU A 560 -8.36 39.74 26.75
CA GLU A 560 -9.67 40.40 26.72
C GLU A 560 -9.62 41.67 25.86
N ALA A 561 -8.53 42.44 25.94
CA ALA A 561 -8.32 43.61 25.08
C ALA A 561 -8.15 43.20 23.60
N ALA A 562 -7.33 42.19 23.32
CA ALA A 562 -7.17 41.66 21.97
C ALA A 562 -8.50 41.16 21.38
N THR A 563 -9.30 40.46 22.19
CA THR A 563 -10.63 39.95 21.79
C THR A 563 -11.61 41.09 21.51
N LYS A 564 -11.60 42.16 22.31
CA LYS A 564 -12.47 43.32 22.09
C LYS A 564 -12.10 44.10 20.82
N LEU A 565 -10.81 44.23 20.54
CA LEU A 565 -10.32 44.99 19.39
C LEU A 565 -10.44 44.21 18.07
N TYR A 566 -10.17 42.89 18.10
CA TYR A 566 -10.00 42.08 16.90
C TYR A 566 -10.93 40.85 16.84
N GLY A 567 -11.89 40.74 17.75
CA GLY A 567 -12.85 39.64 17.80
C GLY A 567 -12.19 38.28 18.02
N LEU A 568 -12.72 37.26 17.34
CA LEU A 568 -12.22 35.87 17.45
C LEU A 568 -10.75 35.72 16.99
N MET A 569 -10.29 36.56 16.07
CA MET A 569 -8.88 36.57 15.65
C MET A 569 -7.97 36.98 16.82
N GLY A 570 -8.35 38.02 17.56
CA GLY A 570 -7.62 38.45 18.76
C GLY A 570 -7.63 37.38 19.85
N ALA A 571 -8.76 36.68 20.02
CA ALA A 571 -8.87 35.58 20.97
C ALA A 571 -7.96 34.39 20.61
N GLU A 572 -7.91 33.99 19.33
CA GLU A 572 -7.05 32.91 18.84
C GLU A 572 -5.56 33.27 18.93
N LEU A 573 -5.16 34.47 18.50
CA LEU A 573 -3.75 34.88 18.54
C LEU A 573 -3.24 35.08 19.96
N ALA A 574 -4.09 35.52 20.89
CA ALA A 574 -3.75 35.52 22.32
C ALA A 574 -3.45 34.13 22.86
N LEU A 575 -4.22 33.13 22.43
CA LEU A 575 -3.98 31.73 22.79
C LEU A 575 -2.66 31.22 22.18
N GLN A 576 -2.42 31.48 20.89
CA GLN A 576 -1.19 31.10 20.20
C GLN A 576 0.06 31.72 20.83
N PHE A 577 0.08 33.04 21.04
CA PHE A 577 1.26 33.68 21.60
C PHE A 577 1.49 33.27 23.05
N LYS A 578 0.42 33.04 23.83
CA LYS A 578 0.58 32.52 25.19
C LYS A 578 1.16 31.12 25.21
N TYR A 579 0.81 30.28 24.25
CA TYR A 579 1.47 29.00 24.05
C TYR A 579 2.94 29.17 23.65
N GLY A 580 3.25 30.12 22.77
CA GLY A 580 4.64 30.47 22.40
C GLY A 580 5.51 30.95 23.56
N GLU A 581 4.95 31.57 24.61
CA GLU A 581 5.70 31.94 25.81
C GLU A 581 6.21 30.73 26.62
N VAL A 582 5.51 29.61 26.56
CA VAL A 582 5.81 28.40 27.36
C VAL A 582 6.37 27.26 26.53
N CYS A 583 6.24 27.35 25.21
CA CYS A 583 6.88 26.49 24.25
C CYS A 583 8.00 27.28 23.60
N ASP A 584 9.22 27.12 24.14
CA ASP A 584 10.40 27.43 23.36
C ASP A 584 10.29 26.59 22.07
N PRO A 585 10.18 27.20 20.88
CA PRO A 585 9.57 26.49 19.76
C PRO A 585 10.29 25.18 19.46
N TRP A 586 9.51 24.11 19.57
CA TRP A 586 9.74 22.81 18.93
C TRP A 586 11.08 22.17 19.29
N GLU A 587 11.36 22.00 20.59
CA GLU A 587 12.44 21.10 21.03
C GLU A 587 12.42 19.86 20.14
N VAL A 588 13.57 19.64 19.51
CA VAL A 588 13.86 18.56 18.59
C VAL A 588 13.49 17.24 19.29
N THR A 589 12.24 16.80 19.12
CA THR A 589 11.90 15.42 19.47
C THR A 589 12.79 14.53 18.60
N THR A 590 13.09 13.32 19.07
CA THR A 590 14.03 12.40 18.39
C THR A 590 13.69 12.12 16.92
N ASP A 591 12.48 12.47 16.47
CA ASP A 591 11.97 12.23 15.11
C ASP A 591 12.03 13.47 14.20
N HIS A 592 12.77 14.51 14.56
CA HIS A 592 13.02 15.66 13.68
C HIS A 592 14.21 15.43 12.73
N ILE A 593 14.21 16.13 11.59
CA ILE A 593 15.35 16.28 10.69
C ILE A 593 15.76 17.75 10.63
N SER A 594 17.05 18.03 10.82
CA SER A 594 17.56 19.39 10.87
C SER A 594 17.71 20.02 9.47
N PRO A 595 17.75 21.36 9.35
CA PRO A 595 18.09 22.02 8.09
C PRO A 595 19.41 21.53 7.47
N GLU A 596 20.42 21.26 8.31
CA GLU A 596 21.73 20.75 7.88
C GLU A 596 21.63 19.32 7.35
N GLU A 597 20.85 18.45 8.01
CA GLU A 597 20.59 17.08 7.54
C GLU A 597 19.79 17.03 6.23
N LEU A 598 18.92 18.03 6.01
CA LEU A 598 18.23 18.26 4.75
C LEU A 598 19.16 18.86 3.67
N GLY A 599 20.35 19.35 4.03
CA GLY A 599 21.24 20.03 3.09
C GLY A 599 20.70 21.39 2.64
N ILE A 600 20.03 22.12 3.52
CA ILE A 600 19.61 23.50 3.27
C ILE A 600 20.83 24.41 3.30
N ASP A 601 21.00 25.19 2.22
CA ASP A 601 22.00 26.26 2.17
C ASP A 601 21.42 27.51 2.82
N GLU A 602 22.00 27.93 3.95
CA GLU A 602 21.57 29.11 4.69
C GLU A 602 21.59 30.39 3.84
N ASN A 603 22.43 30.45 2.80
CA ASN A 603 22.51 31.62 1.91
C ASN A 603 21.30 31.76 0.98
N GLU A 604 20.55 30.68 0.75
CA GLU A 604 19.30 30.72 -0.02
C GLU A 604 18.10 31.17 0.83
N VAL A 605 18.21 31.03 2.16
CA VAL A 605 17.10 31.30 3.09
C VAL A 605 17.00 32.80 3.35
N ILE A 606 15.79 33.35 3.19
CA ILE A 606 15.52 34.75 3.50
C ILE A 606 14.96 34.86 4.91
N GLY A 607 15.75 35.41 5.82
CA GLY A 607 15.35 35.69 7.20
C GLY A 607 14.40 36.90 7.34
N PHE A 608 14.10 37.27 8.58
CA PHE A 608 13.20 38.36 8.95
C PHE A 608 13.63 39.69 8.34
N ARG A 609 14.90 40.09 8.51
CA ARG A 609 15.43 41.35 7.96
C ARG A 609 15.18 41.44 6.45
N GLY A 610 15.59 40.41 5.70
CA GLY A 610 15.41 40.37 4.26
C GLY A 610 13.93 40.43 3.85
N THR A 611 13.04 39.81 4.64
CA THR A 611 11.60 39.86 4.42
C THR A 611 11.04 41.28 4.63
N ILE A 612 11.41 41.96 5.72
CA ILE A 612 10.95 43.34 6.00
C ILE A 612 11.49 44.33 4.97
N GLU A 613 12.76 44.19 4.55
CA GLU A 613 13.33 45.00 3.46
C GLU A 613 12.58 44.77 2.13
N GLY A 614 12.22 43.52 1.83
CA GLY A 614 11.39 43.16 0.69
C GLY A 614 10.04 43.87 0.71
N LEU A 615 9.33 43.80 1.83
CA LEU A 615 8.04 44.48 2.02
C LEU A 615 8.17 46.00 1.88
N LYS A 616 9.21 46.61 2.46
CA LYS A 616 9.47 48.04 2.28
C LYS A 616 9.65 48.41 0.79
N ARG A 617 10.40 47.61 0.02
CA ARG A 617 10.55 47.81 -1.44
C ARG A 617 9.23 47.69 -2.20
N MET A 618 8.27 46.91 -1.70
CA MET A 618 6.93 46.79 -2.25
C MET A 618 6.00 47.96 -1.88
N GLY A 619 6.50 48.98 -1.15
CA GLY A 619 5.74 50.16 -0.75
C GLY A 619 5.01 50.03 0.58
N PHE A 620 5.23 48.96 1.34
CA PHE A 620 4.69 48.87 2.70
C PHE A 620 5.40 49.87 3.62
N TRP A 621 4.60 50.56 4.43
CA TRP A 621 5.06 51.57 5.39
C TRP A 621 5.84 52.74 4.76
N ALA A 622 5.65 53.00 3.47
CA ALA A 622 6.14 54.20 2.78
C ALA A 622 5.53 55.48 3.34
#